data_AF-A0A7G9SSC5-F1
#
_entry.id   AF-A0A7G9SSC5-F1
#
_cell.length_a   1.000
_cell.length_b   1.000
_cell.length_c   1.000
_cell.angle_alpha   90.00
_cell.angle_beta   90.00
_cell.angle_gamma   90.00
#
_symmetry.space_group_name_H-M   'P 1'
#
loop_
_entity.id
_entity.type
_entity.pdbx_description
1 polymer ?
#
loop_
_entity_poly.entity_id
_entity_poly.type
_entity_poly.pdbx_seq_one_letter_code
_entity_poly.pdbx_strand_id
1 'polypeptide(L)'
;MANAHADLHHDDAHHGTHGQDVYFVPHGSKWPVFASVALFITMVGFATWLNEVSWGKTTFFVGLAGLLAILFKWFGDVIRESLAGHYNKQVDTSFRMGMVWFIFSEVMFFAAFFGALFYARQFALPWLNGEGDGAATHSILWAGFSGGWPSNGPGAIGGTYQTIPAWGLPLLNTLILLTSGVTITIAHHALKEGKRGILLLFLGLTVLLGCVFLYYQAEEYIHAYHELNLTMGSGIYGSTFFMLTGFHGAHVTLGTLMLAIMWLRCAKGHFSKDNHFAFEAVAWYWHFVDVVWLGLFLFVYVL
;
A
#
# COMPACT_ATOMS: atom_id res chain seq x y z
N MET A 1 36.35 -13.09 -71.90
CA MET A 1 37.34 -12.53 -70.97
C MET A 1 36.63 -11.45 -70.17
N ALA A 2 36.59 -11.64 -68.86
CA ALA A 2 35.58 -11.13 -67.95
C ALA A 2 35.86 -9.69 -67.46
N ASN A 3 34.76 -9.03 -67.12
CA ASN A 3 34.63 -7.66 -66.65
C ASN A 3 35.22 -7.43 -65.25
N ALA A 4 35.59 -6.16 -65.05
CA ALA A 4 36.03 -5.54 -63.81
C ALA A 4 35.12 -5.85 -62.60
N HIS A 5 35.75 -6.32 -61.52
CA HIS A 5 35.21 -6.26 -60.15
C HIS A 5 35.96 -5.14 -59.42
N ALA A 6 35.26 -4.04 -59.16
CA ALA A 6 35.66 -3.05 -58.16
C ALA A 6 34.93 -3.40 -56.87
N ASP A 7 35.69 -3.78 -55.85
CA ASP A 7 35.21 -4.01 -54.49
C ASP A 7 34.74 -2.67 -53.89
N LEU A 8 33.42 -2.53 -53.71
CA LEU A 8 32.83 -1.51 -52.86
C LEU A 8 32.71 -2.09 -51.45
N HIS A 9 33.63 -1.67 -50.58
CA HIS A 9 33.48 -1.77 -49.13
C HIS A 9 32.25 -0.94 -48.70
N HIS A 10 31.14 -1.63 -48.43
CA HIS A 10 30.03 -1.08 -47.64
C HIS A 10 30.32 -1.46 -46.18
N ASP A 11 31.10 -0.62 -45.48
CA ASP A 11 31.14 -0.63 -44.03
C ASP A 11 29.79 -0.07 -43.54
N ASP A 12 28.83 -0.97 -43.30
CA ASP A 12 27.63 -0.68 -42.53
C ASP A 12 28.01 -0.54 -41.05
N ALA A 13 28.66 0.58 -40.74
CA ALA A 13 28.72 1.11 -39.39
C ALA A 13 27.33 1.63 -39.01
N HIS A 14 26.42 0.71 -38.68
CA HIS A 14 25.23 1.01 -37.89
C HIS A 14 25.66 1.36 -36.47
N HIS A 15 26.24 2.55 -36.30
CA HIS A 15 26.14 3.27 -35.04
C HIS A 15 24.66 3.59 -34.85
N GLY A 16 23.96 2.69 -34.16
CA GLY A 16 22.58 2.88 -33.73
C GLY A 16 22.50 4.15 -32.90
N THR A 17 22.12 5.24 -33.55
CA THR A 17 21.48 6.37 -32.90
C THR A 17 20.17 5.83 -32.33
N HIS A 18 20.20 5.32 -31.10
CA HIS A 18 18.98 4.99 -30.37
C HIS A 18 18.10 6.25 -30.38
N GLY A 19 17.07 6.22 -31.23
CA GLY A 19 16.22 7.37 -31.48
C GLY A 19 15.64 7.85 -30.16
N GLN A 20 15.95 9.09 -29.79
CA GLN A 20 15.46 9.71 -28.56
C GLN A 20 13.92 9.75 -28.48
N ASP A 21 13.23 9.48 -29.60
CA ASP A 21 11.77 9.50 -29.75
C ASP A 21 11.08 8.13 -29.65
N VAL A 22 11.81 7.01 -29.57
CA VAL A 22 11.18 5.67 -29.51
C VAL A 22 10.84 5.31 -28.07
N TYR A 23 9.57 4.95 -27.82
CA TYR A 23 9.11 4.48 -26.52
C TYR A 23 9.80 3.16 -26.14
N PHE A 24 10.38 3.09 -24.95
CA PHE A 24 11.05 1.88 -24.49
C PHE A 24 10.05 0.78 -24.13
N VAL A 25 10.18 -0.37 -24.79
CA VAL A 25 9.46 -1.61 -24.45
C VAL A 25 10.49 -2.65 -24.02
N PRO A 26 10.43 -3.15 -22.77
CA PRO A 26 11.36 -4.18 -22.32
C PRO A 26 11.25 -5.44 -23.18
N HIS A 27 12.31 -5.80 -23.92
CA HIS A 27 12.31 -6.99 -24.75
C HIS A 27 12.44 -8.25 -23.89
N GLY A 28 11.45 -9.16 -23.97
CA GLY A 28 11.56 -10.51 -23.40
C GLY A 28 11.40 -10.63 -21.88
N SER A 29 10.73 -9.67 -21.22
CA SER A 29 10.45 -9.78 -19.78
C SER A 29 9.58 -10.99 -19.47
N LYS A 30 10.13 -11.94 -18.71
CA LYS A 30 9.43 -13.17 -18.29
C LYS A 30 8.68 -13.01 -16.97
N TRP A 31 8.90 -11.89 -16.27
CA TRP A 31 8.36 -11.65 -14.94
C TRP A 31 6.84 -11.71 -14.86
N PRO A 32 6.06 -11.16 -15.81
CA PRO A 32 4.60 -11.27 -15.76
C PRO A 32 4.10 -12.72 -15.71
N VAL A 33 4.70 -13.61 -16.50
CA VAL A 33 4.30 -15.03 -16.55
C VAL A 33 4.61 -15.72 -15.22
N PHE A 34 5.83 -15.54 -14.70
CA PHE A 34 6.20 -16.13 -13.42
C PHE A 34 5.39 -15.56 -12.26
N ALA A 35 5.09 -14.26 -12.27
CA ALA A 35 4.27 -13.60 -11.26
C ALA A 35 2.84 -14.18 -11.26
N SER A 36 2.23 -14.38 -12.44
CA SER A 36 0.91 -15.01 -12.56
C SER A 36 0.88 -16.43 -12.00
N VAL A 37 1.92 -17.24 -12.27
CA VAL A 37 2.03 -18.60 -11.71
C VAL A 37 2.22 -18.56 -10.20
N ALA A 38 3.09 -17.70 -9.68
CA ALA A 38 3.31 -17.55 -8.24
C ALA A 38 2.04 -17.06 -7.52
N LEU A 39 1.30 -16.12 -8.11
CA LEU A 39 0.03 -15.64 -7.59
C LEU A 39 -1.02 -16.75 -7.59
N PHE A 40 -1.11 -17.54 -8.66
CA PHE A 40 -2.01 -18.70 -8.71
C PHE A 40 -1.70 -19.71 -7.61
N ILE A 41 -0.42 -20.07 -7.41
CA ILE A 41 0.00 -20.98 -6.33
C ILE A 41 -0.38 -20.39 -4.96
N THR A 42 -0.15 -19.09 -4.77
CA THR A 42 -0.52 -18.38 -3.53
C THR A 42 -2.02 -18.48 -3.27
N MET A 43 -2.85 -18.18 -4.27
CA MET A 43 -4.31 -18.19 -4.12
C MET A 43 -4.89 -19.60 -3.94
N VAL A 44 -4.37 -20.60 -4.64
CA VAL A 44 -4.76 -22.01 -4.44
C VAL A 44 -4.35 -22.47 -3.04
N GLY A 45 -3.13 -22.14 -2.61
CA GLY A 45 -2.66 -22.44 -1.25
C GLY A 45 -3.53 -21.77 -0.18
N PHE A 46 -3.90 -20.51 -0.37
CA PHE A 46 -4.76 -19.79 0.56
C PHE A 46 -6.16 -20.41 0.64
N ALA A 47 -6.80 -20.66 -0.51
CA ALA A 47 -8.13 -21.27 -0.57
C ALA A 47 -8.15 -22.66 0.09
N THR A 48 -7.14 -23.48 -0.19
CA THR A 48 -7.04 -24.83 0.40
C THR A 48 -6.71 -24.81 1.89
N TRP A 49 -5.92 -23.82 2.34
CA TRP A 49 -5.68 -23.60 3.76
C TRP A 49 -6.96 -23.22 4.50
N LEU A 50 -7.81 -22.35 3.94
CA LEU A 50 -9.10 -22.00 4.53
C LEU A 50 -10.10 -23.17 4.59
N ASN A 51 -9.91 -24.18 3.75
CA ASN A 51 -10.67 -25.43 3.76
C ASN A 51 -10.00 -26.52 4.61
N GLU A 52 -9.09 -26.15 5.51
CA GLU A 52 -8.43 -27.02 6.49
C GLU A 52 -7.61 -28.18 5.86
N VAL A 53 -7.21 -28.02 4.60
CA VAL A 53 -6.37 -29.02 3.91
C VAL A 53 -4.90 -28.82 4.31
N SER A 54 -4.27 -29.89 4.82
CA SER A 54 -2.94 -29.86 5.45
C SER A 54 -1.82 -29.26 4.59
N TRP A 55 -1.85 -29.49 3.27
CA TRP A 55 -0.84 -28.96 2.35
C TRP A 55 -1.08 -27.50 1.96
N GLY A 56 -2.27 -26.95 2.20
CA GLY A 56 -2.64 -25.61 1.77
C GLY A 56 -1.75 -24.52 2.35
N LYS A 57 -1.47 -24.59 3.67
CA LYS A 57 -0.61 -23.63 4.36
C LYS A 57 0.80 -23.59 3.77
N THR A 58 1.41 -24.74 3.51
CA THR A 58 2.75 -24.82 2.92
C THR A 58 2.74 -24.25 1.50
N THR A 59 1.76 -24.63 0.68
CA THR A 59 1.61 -24.14 -0.70
C THR A 59 1.43 -22.62 -0.74
N PHE A 60 0.64 -22.05 0.19
CA PHE A 60 0.49 -20.60 0.33
C PHE A 60 1.84 -19.90 0.56
N PHE A 61 2.63 -20.36 1.54
CA PHE A 61 3.92 -19.73 1.84
C PHE A 61 4.96 -19.94 0.73
N VAL A 62 4.93 -21.06 0.02
CA VAL A 62 5.77 -21.28 -1.18
C VAL A 62 5.41 -20.30 -2.30
N GLY A 63 4.11 -20.14 -2.58
CA GLY A 63 3.62 -19.17 -3.57
C GLY A 63 4.02 -17.74 -3.20
N LEU A 64 3.81 -17.36 -1.93
CA LEU A 64 4.14 -16.03 -1.41
C LEU A 64 5.65 -15.74 -1.50
N ALA A 65 6.50 -16.69 -1.09
CA ALA A 65 7.95 -16.55 -1.20
C ALA A 65 8.39 -16.41 -2.67
N GLY A 66 7.79 -17.19 -3.58
CA GLY A 66 8.00 -17.08 -5.02
C GLY A 66 7.63 -15.69 -5.55
N LEU A 67 6.46 -15.18 -5.18
CA LEU A 67 6.00 -13.85 -5.58
C LEU A 67 6.94 -12.74 -5.08
N LEU A 68 7.36 -12.78 -3.81
CA LEU A 68 8.31 -11.82 -3.24
C LEU A 68 9.67 -11.86 -3.95
N ALA A 69 10.17 -13.06 -4.27
CA ALA A 69 11.43 -13.21 -5.02
C ALA A 69 11.32 -12.64 -6.44
N ILE A 70 10.17 -12.84 -7.11
CA ILE A 70 9.90 -12.28 -8.43
C ILE A 70 9.84 -10.75 -8.38
N LEU A 71 9.08 -10.18 -7.44
CA LEU A 71 9.00 -8.72 -7.26
C LEU A 71 10.37 -8.11 -7.00
N PHE A 72 11.18 -8.73 -6.12
CA PHE A 72 12.53 -8.26 -5.84
C PHE A 72 13.42 -8.26 -7.10
N LYS A 73 13.39 -9.33 -7.90
CA LYS A 73 14.17 -9.41 -9.13
C LYS A 73 13.66 -8.46 -10.22
N TRP A 74 12.35 -8.36 -10.39
CA TRP A 74 11.71 -7.50 -11.37
C TRP A 74 11.98 -6.02 -11.09
N PHE A 75 11.79 -5.55 -9.85
CA PHE A 75 12.18 -4.18 -9.50
C PHE A 75 13.69 -3.96 -9.65
N GLY A 76 14.51 -4.98 -9.40
CA GLY A 76 15.94 -4.93 -9.69
C GLY A 76 16.25 -4.69 -11.18
N ASP A 77 15.52 -5.34 -12.09
CA ASP A 77 15.65 -5.11 -13.55
C ASP A 77 15.20 -3.70 -13.93
N VAL A 78 14.06 -3.24 -13.42
CA VAL A 78 13.58 -1.85 -13.65
C VAL A 78 14.61 -0.82 -13.19
N ILE A 79 15.26 -1.05 -12.05
CA ILE A 79 16.34 -0.18 -11.57
C ILE A 79 17.55 -0.22 -12.52
N ARG A 80 17.97 -1.40 -12.99
CA ARG A 80 19.09 -1.55 -13.93
C ARG A 80 18.81 -0.87 -15.26
N GLU A 81 17.61 -1.06 -15.81
CA GLU A 81 17.16 -0.41 -17.06
C GLU A 81 17.13 1.11 -16.92
N SER A 82 16.65 1.61 -15.77
CA SER A 82 16.67 3.05 -15.45
C SER A 82 18.09 3.60 -15.40
N LEU A 83 19.02 2.89 -14.74
CA LEU A 83 20.43 3.31 -14.64
C LEU A 83 21.18 3.22 -15.97
N ALA A 84 20.78 2.30 -16.86
CA ALA A 84 21.31 2.19 -18.22
C ALA A 84 20.83 3.32 -19.15
N GLY A 85 19.93 4.19 -18.68
CA GLY A 85 19.43 5.33 -19.46
C GLY A 85 18.39 4.96 -20.52
N HIS A 86 17.73 3.80 -20.39
CA HIS A 86 16.72 3.36 -21.36
C HIS A 86 15.41 4.15 -21.31
N TYR A 87 15.13 4.87 -20.22
CA TYR A 87 13.86 5.58 -20.04
C TYR A 87 13.96 7.03 -20.51
N ASN A 88 13.15 7.38 -21.50
CA ASN A 88 12.99 8.75 -21.99
C ASN A 88 11.79 9.46 -21.31
N LYS A 89 11.51 10.72 -21.71
CA LYS A 89 10.41 11.52 -21.15
C LYS A 89 9.02 10.91 -21.35
N GLN A 90 8.81 10.17 -22.45
CA GLN A 90 7.52 9.51 -22.69
C GLN A 90 7.29 8.39 -21.66
N VAL A 91 8.32 7.58 -21.41
CA VAL A 91 8.28 6.50 -20.39
C VAL A 91 8.10 7.09 -18.99
N ASP A 92 8.79 8.18 -18.66
CA ASP A 92 8.62 8.89 -17.38
C ASP A 92 7.16 9.36 -17.19
N THR A 93 6.56 9.94 -18.24
CA THR A 93 5.15 10.35 -18.22
C THR A 93 4.21 9.17 -17.99
N SER A 94 4.44 8.05 -18.67
CA SER A 94 3.66 6.82 -18.48
C SER A 94 3.77 6.28 -17.05
N PHE A 95 4.97 6.28 -16.46
CA PHE A 95 5.13 5.85 -15.07
C PHE A 95 4.43 6.77 -14.08
N ARG A 96 4.48 8.09 -14.29
CA ARG A 96 3.74 9.07 -13.47
C ARG A 96 2.24 8.83 -13.54
N MET A 97 1.70 8.67 -14.74
CA MET A 97 0.28 8.35 -14.93
C MET A 97 -0.10 7.02 -14.28
N GLY A 98 0.74 5.99 -14.45
CA GLY A 98 0.55 4.68 -13.82
C GLY A 98 0.49 4.77 -12.30
N MET A 99 1.39 5.54 -11.68
CA MET A 99 1.39 5.75 -10.23
C MET A 99 0.16 6.50 -9.75
N VAL A 100 -0.29 7.54 -10.48
CA VAL A 100 -1.51 8.28 -10.13
C VAL A 100 -2.74 7.37 -10.19
N TRP A 101 -2.88 6.57 -11.25
CA TRP A 101 -4.01 5.63 -11.37
C TRP A 101 -3.97 4.52 -10.33
N PHE A 102 -2.78 4.04 -9.98
CA PHE A 102 -2.60 3.09 -8.88
C PHE A 102 -3.03 3.69 -7.54
N ILE A 103 -2.56 4.89 -7.18
CA ILE A 103 -3.00 5.56 -5.95
C ILE A 103 -4.52 5.79 -5.97
N PHE A 104 -5.07 6.21 -7.11
CA PHE A 104 -6.50 6.41 -7.25
C PHE A 104 -7.30 5.11 -6.99
N SER A 105 -6.85 3.96 -7.49
CA SER A 105 -7.50 2.69 -7.18
C SER A 105 -7.41 2.32 -5.69
N GLU A 106 -6.29 2.63 -5.02
CA GLU A 106 -6.16 2.41 -3.58
C GLU A 106 -7.08 3.34 -2.78
N VAL A 107 -7.26 4.60 -3.20
CA VAL A 107 -8.25 5.52 -2.59
C VAL A 107 -9.66 4.95 -2.73
N MET A 108 -10.04 4.41 -3.90
CA MET A 108 -11.34 3.78 -4.10
C MET A 108 -11.51 2.51 -3.26
N PHE A 109 -10.43 1.74 -3.09
CA PHE A 109 -10.42 0.58 -2.19
C PHE A 109 -10.73 0.98 -0.74
N PHE A 110 -10.07 2.00 -0.20
CA PHE A 110 -10.42 2.53 1.14
C PHE A 110 -11.82 3.14 1.19
N ALA A 111 -12.25 3.84 0.14
CA ALA A 111 -13.59 4.42 0.06
C ALA A 111 -14.69 3.35 0.20
N ALA A 112 -14.47 2.13 -0.29
CA ALA A 112 -15.40 1.02 -0.09
C ALA A 112 -15.53 0.63 1.40
N PHE A 113 -14.43 0.58 2.15
CA PHE A 113 -14.48 0.28 3.59
C PHE A 113 -15.08 1.43 4.42
N PHE A 114 -14.74 2.68 4.11
CA PHE A 114 -15.41 3.84 4.73
C PHE A 114 -16.90 3.87 4.37
N GLY A 115 -17.26 3.49 3.14
CA GLY A 115 -18.64 3.33 2.70
C GLY A 115 -19.37 2.25 3.50
N ALA A 116 -18.74 1.11 3.78
CA ALA A 116 -19.30 0.06 4.63
C ALA A 116 -19.51 0.54 6.07
N LEU A 117 -18.54 1.26 6.64
CA LEU A 117 -18.67 1.89 7.97
C LEU A 117 -19.82 2.89 8.01
N PHE A 118 -19.90 3.78 7.02
CA PHE A 118 -20.96 4.77 6.90
C PHE A 118 -22.32 4.10 6.76
N TYR A 119 -22.44 3.09 5.90
CA TYR A 119 -23.68 2.36 5.68
C TYR A 119 -24.16 1.66 6.96
N ALA A 120 -23.24 1.03 7.70
CA ALA A 120 -23.57 0.40 8.97
C ALA A 120 -24.11 1.41 9.99
N ARG A 121 -23.45 2.56 10.14
CA ARG A 121 -23.82 3.60 11.12
C ARG A 121 -25.09 4.36 10.77
N GLN A 122 -25.25 4.74 9.50
CA GLN A 122 -26.30 5.67 9.09
C GLN A 122 -27.57 4.99 8.59
N PHE A 123 -27.51 3.71 8.20
CA PHE A 123 -28.67 2.99 7.67
C PHE A 123 -28.93 1.70 8.43
N ALA A 124 -27.97 0.77 8.45
CA ALA A 124 -28.23 -0.57 8.97
C ALA A 124 -28.61 -0.57 10.46
N LEU A 125 -27.89 0.17 11.30
CA LEU A 125 -28.18 0.25 12.73
C LEU A 125 -29.49 0.98 13.04
N PRO A 126 -29.79 2.16 12.46
CA PRO A 126 -31.09 2.80 12.65
C PRO A 126 -32.28 1.93 12.22
N TRP A 127 -32.19 1.21 11.10
CA TRP A 127 -33.24 0.27 10.68
C TRP A 127 -33.41 -0.88 11.69
N LEU A 128 -32.31 -1.47 12.19
CA LEU A 128 -32.38 -2.49 13.24
C LEU A 128 -32.93 -1.94 14.57
N ASN A 129 -32.78 -0.64 14.80
CA ASN A 129 -33.33 0.09 15.94
C ASN A 129 -34.80 0.53 15.73
N GLY A 130 -35.43 0.14 14.61
CA GLY A 130 -36.85 0.35 14.37
C GLY A 130 -37.20 1.57 13.51
N GLU A 131 -36.23 2.24 12.90
CA GLU A 131 -36.51 3.34 11.97
C GLU A 131 -37.12 2.83 10.64
N GLY A 132 -38.16 3.51 10.16
CA GLY A 132 -38.84 3.19 8.89
C GLY A 132 -39.40 1.77 8.86
N ASP A 133 -39.09 1.03 7.79
CA ASP A 133 -39.53 -0.36 7.60
C ASP A 133 -38.95 -1.34 8.64
N GLY A 134 -37.98 -0.89 9.45
CA GLY A 134 -37.36 -1.67 10.51
C GLY A 134 -38.21 -1.87 11.76
N ALA A 135 -39.31 -1.13 11.94
CA ALA A 135 -40.12 -1.13 13.16
C ALA A 135 -40.67 -2.52 13.54
N ALA A 136 -41.14 -3.29 12.55
CA ALA A 136 -41.62 -4.65 12.78
C ALA A 136 -40.47 -5.60 13.15
N THR A 137 -39.33 -5.50 12.45
CA THR A 137 -38.12 -6.28 12.75
C THR A 137 -37.63 -6.02 14.17
N HIS A 138 -37.60 -4.76 14.59
CA HIS A 138 -37.19 -4.38 15.94
C HIS A 138 -38.13 -4.96 17.01
N SER A 139 -39.44 -4.78 16.85
CA SER A 139 -40.40 -5.25 17.85
C SER A 139 -40.54 -6.78 17.93
N ILE A 140 -40.30 -7.50 16.83
CA ILE A 140 -40.47 -8.95 16.77
C ILE A 140 -39.15 -9.69 17.05
N LEU A 141 -38.05 -9.28 16.42
CA LEU A 141 -36.77 -10.03 16.49
C LEU A 141 -35.79 -9.44 17.50
N TRP A 142 -35.76 -8.11 17.64
CA TRP A 142 -34.71 -7.41 18.38
C TRP A 142 -35.26 -6.50 19.48
N ALA A 143 -36.30 -6.98 20.18
CA ALA A 143 -36.95 -6.22 21.23
C ALA A 143 -35.94 -5.93 22.36
N GLY A 144 -35.56 -4.66 22.51
CA GLY A 144 -34.57 -4.21 23.50
C GLY A 144 -33.16 -3.97 22.94
N PHE A 145 -32.93 -4.16 21.64
CA PHE A 145 -31.70 -3.68 21.00
C PHE A 145 -31.64 -2.15 21.02
N SER A 146 -30.43 -1.59 21.09
CA SER A 146 -30.20 -0.15 20.92
C SER A 146 -29.17 0.06 19.82
N GLY A 147 -29.55 0.81 18.78
CA GLY A 147 -28.72 1.09 17.61
C GLY A 147 -27.60 2.11 17.80
N GLY A 148 -27.06 2.25 19.01
CA GLY A 148 -25.93 3.15 19.26
C GLY A 148 -24.66 2.72 18.52
N TRP A 149 -23.69 3.63 18.39
CA TRP A 149 -22.33 3.31 17.94
C TRP A 149 -21.35 3.65 19.05
N PRO A 150 -20.34 2.82 19.36
CA PRO A 150 -19.98 1.52 18.76
C PRO A 150 -21.02 0.40 19.00
N SER A 151 -21.10 -0.60 18.10
CA SER A 151 -22.03 -1.74 18.23
C SER A 151 -21.46 -3.05 17.68
N ASN A 152 -21.78 -4.16 18.35
CA ASN A 152 -21.63 -5.53 17.84
C ASN A 152 -22.94 -6.15 17.35
N GLY A 153 -23.96 -5.31 17.10
CA GLY A 153 -25.26 -5.71 16.60
C GLY A 153 -26.17 -6.34 17.67
N PRO A 154 -27.42 -6.68 17.30
CA PRO A 154 -28.41 -7.17 18.26
C PRO A 154 -28.09 -8.56 18.83
N GLY A 155 -27.24 -9.34 18.15
CA GLY A 155 -26.76 -10.62 18.63
C GLY A 155 -25.62 -10.55 19.65
N ALA A 156 -25.16 -9.34 20.02
CA ALA A 156 -24.02 -9.13 20.91
C ALA A 156 -22.76 -9.97 20.51
N ILE A 157 -22.47 -10.00 19.20
CA ILE A 157 -21.44 -10.88 18.64
C ILE A 157 -20.07 -10.52 19.22
N GLY A 158 -19.36 -11.51 19.77
CA GLY A 158 -18.08 -11.30 20.44
C GLY A 158 -18.16 -10.75 21.87
N GLY A 159 -19.37 -10.59 22.43
CA GLY A 159 -19.57 -10.22 23.83
C GLY A 159 -19.28 -8.74 24.13
N THR A 160 -19.05 -8.42 25.41
CA THR A 160 -18.75 -7.05 25.85
C THR A 160 -17.31 -6.68 25.52
N TYR A 161 -17.11 -5.50 24.94
CA TYR A 161 -15.79 -4.95 24.61
C TYR A 161 -15.73 -3.46 24.92
N GLN A 162 -14.51 -2.92 24.96
CA GLN A 162 -14.25 -1.49 25.06
C GLN A 162 -13.58 -0.99 23.78
N THR A 163 -13.70 0.31 23.52
CA THR A 163 -13.07 0.95 22.36
C THR A 163 -11.75 1.59 22.72
N ILE A 164 -10.90 1.78 21.71
CA ILE A 164 -9.62 2.46 21.89
C ILE A 164 -9.87 3.98 21.95
N PRO A 165 -9.41 4.68 23.00
CA PRO A 165 -9.59 6.12 23.11
C PRO A 165 -8.71 6.86 22.08
N ALA A 166 -9.31 7.79 21.34
CA ALA A 166 -8.62 8.56 20.30
C ALA A 166 -7.41 9.36 20.82
N TRP A 167 -7.51 9.90 22.04
CA TRP A 167 -6.56 10.88 22.58
C TRP A 167 -5.31 10.28 23.23
N GLY A 168 -5.05 8.98 22.98
CA GLY A 168 -3.84 8.28 23.43
C GLY A 168 -2.92 7.92 22.26
N LEU A 169 -2.67 6.61 22.08
CA LEU A 169 -1.85 6.08 20.99
C LEU A 169 -2.31 6.52 19.59
N PRO A 170 -3.62 6.59 19.26
CA PRO A 170 -4.04 7.04 17.92
C PRO A 170 -3.62 8.48 17.61
N LEU A 171 -3.72 9.39 18.58
CA LEU A 171 -3.23 10.77 18.41
C LEU A 171 -1.71 10.80 18.24
N LEU A 172 -0.96 10.03 19.04
CA LEU A 172 0.49 9.95 18.90
C LEU A 172 0.89 9.45 17.50
N ASN A 173 0.24 8.40 17.00
CA ASN A 173 0.45 7.87 15.66
C ASN A 173 0.11 8.90 14.57
N THR A 174 -0.92 9.71 14.79
CA THR A 174 -1.26 10.84 13.91
C THR A 174 -0.13 11.86 13.85
N LEU A 175 0.42 12.26 15.00
CA LEU A 175 1.55 13.20 15.05
C LEU A 175 2.82 12.62 14.40
N ILE A 176 3.08 11.32 14.58
CA ILE A 176 4.19 10.62 13.95
C ILE A 176 4.08 10.67 12.42
N LEU A 177 2.92 10.30 11.85
CA LEU A 177 2.74 10.32 10.40
C LEU A 177 2.82 11.73 9.83
N LEU A 178 2.16 12.71 10.44
CA LEU A 178 2.25 14.11 10.00
C LEU A 178 3.69 14.63 10.03
N THR A 179 4.45 14.29 11.09
CA THR A 179 5.87 14.62 11.18
C THR A 179 6.67 13.95 10.06
N SER A 180 6.36 12.69 9.76
CA SER A 180 7.01 11.94 8.67
C SER A 180 6.75 12.55 7.28
N GLY A 181 5.56 13.13 7.08
CA GLY A 181 5.19 13.90 5.89
C GLY A 181 6.03 15.19 5.74
N VAL A 182 6.35 15.86 6.85
CA VAL A 182 7.27 17.00 6.84
C VAL A 182 8.69 16.55 6.52
N THR A 183 9.18 15.47 7.15
CA THR A 183 10.56 15.02 6.93
C THR A 183 10.79 14.53 5.50
N ILE A 184 9.83 13.82 4.88
CA ILE A 184 9.96 13.41 3.46
C ILE A 184 9.92 14.61 2.51
N THR A 185 9.15 15.64 2.84
CA THR A 185 9.10 16.89 2.07
C THR A 185 10.46 17.61 2.10
N ILE A 186 11.10 17.67 3.27
CA ILE A 186 12.45 18.23 3.42
C ILE A 186 13.46 17.39 2.62
N ALA A 187 13.36 16.06 2.69
CA ALA A 187 14.21 15.16 1.92
C ALA A 187 14.07 15.38 0.41
N HIS A 188 12.84 15.60 -0.09
CA HIS A 188 12.57 15.88 -1.49
C HIS A 188 13.21 17.20 -1.95
N HIS A 189 13.08 18.27 -1.17
CA HIS A 189 13.75 19.55 -1.49
C HIS A 189 15.27 19.40 -1.48
N ALA A 190 15.82 18.68 -0.51
CA ALA A 190 17.26 18.39 -0.45
C ALA A 190 17.75 17.59 -1.66
N LEU A 191 16.95 16.66 -2.19
CA LEU A 191 17.25 15.93 -3.42
C LEU A 191 17.33 16.86 -4.64
N LYS A 192 16.34 17.75 -4.80
CA LYS A 192 16.30 18.74 -5.89
C LYS A 192 17.45 19.75 -5.82
N GLU A 193 17.87 20.11 -4.61
CA GLU A 193 19.04 20.98 -4.39
C GLU A 193 20.39 20.24 -4.48
N GLY A 194 20.39 18.90 -4.49
CA GLY A 194 21.60 18.07 -4.49
C GLY A 194 22.31 17.98 -3.14
N LYS A 195 21.63 18.34 -2.04
CA LYS A 195 22.16 18.28 -0.67
C LYS A 195 22.03 16.87 -0.10
N ARG A 196 22.92 15.97 -0.55
CA ARG A 196 22.86 14.52 -0.24
C ARG A 196 22.85 14.19 1.26
N GLY A 197 23.61 14.90 2.09
CA GLY A 197 23.62 14.65 3.54
C GLY A 197 22.25 14.91 4.20
N ILE A 198 21.62 16.02 3.85
CA ILE A 198 20.28 16.39 4.35
C ILE A 198 19.24 15.41 3.83
N LEU A 199 19.30 15.05 2.54
CA LEU A 199 18.44 14.03 1.94
C LEU A 199 18.49 12.71 2.73
N LEU A 200 19.67 12.16 2.98
CA LEU A 200 19.81 10.88 3.67
C LEU A 200 19.37 10.95 5.13
N LEU A 201 19.63 12.06 5.82
CA LEU A 201 19.19 12.26 7.19
C LEU A 201 17.65 12.27 7.26
N PHE A 202 17.01 13.17 6.53
CA PHE A 202 15.55 13.35 6.64
C PHE A 202 14.76 12.18 6.08
N LEU A 203 15.22 11.55 5.00
CA LEU A 203 14.60 10.33 4.50
C LEU A 203 14.78 9.16 5.49
N GLY A 204 15.92 9.07 6.16
CA GLY A 204 16.16 8.09 7.22
C GLY A 204 15.24 8.31 8.42
N LEU A 205 14.99 9.58 8.79
CA LEU A 205 14.01 9.94 9.82
C LEU A 205 12.58 9.54 9.41
N THR A 206 12.18 9.76 8.15
CA THR A 206 10.87 9.29 7.67
C THR A 206 10.71 7.78 7.82
N VAL A 207 11.73 7.00 7.42
CA VAL A 207 11.71 5.53 7.57
C VAL A 207 11.60 5.13 9.04
N LEU A 208 12.37 5.77 9.92
CA LEU A 208 12.30 5.52 11.36
C LEU A 208 10.91 5.82 11.93
N LEU A 209 10.32 6.96 11.57
CA LEU A 209 8.97 7.34 12.00
C LEU A 209 7.93 6.33 11.51
N GLY A 210 8.04 5.84 10.27
CA GLY A 210 7.20 4.75 9.76
C GLY A 210 7.31 3.46 10.58
N CYS A 211 8.53 3.05 10.94
CA CYS A 211 8.75 1.91 11.84
C CYS A 211 8.15 2.13 13.24
N VAL A 212 8.29 3.33 13.80
CA VAL A 212 7.74 3.68 15.11
C VAL A 212 6.21 3.67 15.09
N PHE A 213 5.58 4.18 14.02
CA PHE A 213 4.13 4.07 13.82
C PHE A 213 3.69 2.60 13.83
N LEU A 214 4.35 1.74 13.06
CA LEU A 214 4.00 0.31 12.97
C LEU A 214 4.16 -0.40 14.32
N TYR A 215 5.18 -0.04 15.10
CA TYR A 215 5.36 -0.54 16.46
C TYR A 215 4.16 -0.18 17.36
N TYR A 216 3.78 1.10 17.43
CA TYR A 216 2.64 1.51 18.24
C TYR A 216 1.31 0.96 17.73
N GLN A 217 1.16 0.78 16.42
CA GLN A 217 -0.02 0.12 15.85
C GLN A 217 -0.12 -1.35 16.28
N ALA A 218 1.00 -2.07 16.37
CA ALA A 218 1.02 -3.44 16.86
C ALA A 218 0.69 -3.51 18.36
N GLU A 219 1.25 -2.61 19.17
CA GLU A 219 0.92 -2.51 20.60
C GLU A 219 -0.56 -2.20 20.82
N GLU A 220 -1.14 -1.30 20.02
CA GLU A 220 -2.57 -0.99 20.06
C GLU A 220 -3.42 -2.23 19.77
N TYR A 221 -3.04 -3.05 18.79
CA TYR A 221 -3.75 -4.29 18.48
C TYR A 221 -3.64 -5.33 19.59
N ILE A 222 -2.45 -5.48 20.19
CA ILE A 222 -2.24 -6.37 21.32
C ILE A 222 -3.13 -5.94 22.48
N HIS A 223 -3.12 -4.64 22.83
CA HIS A 223 -3.96 -4.09 23.89
C HIS A 223 -5.47 -4.27 23.60
N ALA A 224 -5.91 -4.03 22.35
CA ALA A 224 -7.29 -4.24 21.94
C ALA A 224 -7.76 -5.68 22.15
N TYR A 225 -6.95 -6.66 21.75
CA TYR A 225 -7.29 -8.08 21.90
C TYR A 225 -7.24 -8.57 23.35
N HIS A 226 -6.23 -8.16 24.11
CA HIS A 226 -5.97 -8.71 25.44
C HIS A 226 -6.69 -7.99 26.58
N GLU A 227 -6.86 -6.67 26.49
CA GLU A 227 -7.40 -5.86 27.59
C GLU A 227 -8.80 -5.34 27.30
N LEU A 228 -9.11 -5.02 26.04
CA LEU A 228 -10.40 -4.42 25.67
C LEU A 228 -11.42 -5.44 25.15
N ASN A 229 -11.02 -6.69 24.95
CA ASN A 229 -11.82 -7.74 24.28
C ASN A 229 -12.36 -7.28 22.90
N LEU A 230 -11.65 -6.34 22.27
CA LEU A 230 -11.95 -5.83 20.93
C LEU A 230 -11.16 -6.66 19.92
N THR A 231 -11.86 -7.53 19.21
CA THR A 231 -11.28 -8.47 18.24
C THR A 231 -11.95 -8.30 16.88
N MET A 232 -11.40 -8.95 15.83
CA MET A 232 -12.10 -9.03 14.55
C MET A 232 -13.49 -9.69 14.66
N GLY A 233 -13.71 -10.50 15.70
CA GLY A 233 -14.98 -11.17 15.99
C GLY A 233 -15.98 -10.33 16.80
N SER A 234 -15.64 -9.10 17.21
CA SER A 234 -16.51 -8.23 18.02
C SER A 234 -17.59 -7.52 17.17
N GLY A 235 -18.26 -8.29 16.31
CA GLY A 235 -19.35 -7.83 15.44
C GLY A 235 -18.92 -6.78 14.41
N ILE A 236 -19.87 -5.90 14.05
CA ILE A 236 -19.67 -4.92 12.98
C ILE A 236 -18.63 -3.86 13.35
N TYR A 237 -18.55 -3.44 14.61
CA TYR A 237 -17.51 -2.51 15.07
C TYR A 237 -16.11 -3.12 14.93
N GLY A 238 -15.87 -4.31 15.52
CA GLY A 238 -14.56 -4.95 15.47
C GLY A 238 -14.09 -5.24 14.05
N SER A 239 -14.95 -5.84 13.22
CA SER A 239 -14.63 -6.14 11.82
C SER A 239 -14.31 -4.90 11.00
N THR A 240 -15.13 -3.84 11.08
CA THR A 240 -14.84 -2.59 10.35
C THR A 240 -13.58 -1.90 10.85
N PHE A 241 -13.37 -1.85 12.17
CA PHE A 241 -12.17 -1.30 12.80
C PHE A 241 -10.91 -1.98 12.25
N PHE A 242 -10.76 -3.29 12.45
CA PHE A 242 -9.53 -4.01 12.08
C PHE A 242 -9.31 -4.10 10.56
N MET A 243 -10.37 -4.13 9.75
CA MET A 243 -10.22 -4.13 8.30
C MET A 243 -9.70 -2.77 7.80
N LEU A 244 -10.28 -1.66 8.27
CA LEU A 244 -9.86 -0.30 7.92
C LEU A 244 -8.44 -0.01 8.38
N THR A 245 -8.14 -0.21 9.66
CA THR A 245 -6.82 0.08 10.25
C THR A 245 -5.79 -0.96 9.81
N GLY A 246 -6.18 -2.22 9.58
CA GLY A 246 -5.31 -3.30 9.17
C GLY A 246 -4.80 -3.14 7.74
N PHE A 247 -5.69 -2.85 6.79
CA PHE A 247 -5.26 -2.54 5.43
C PHE A 247 -4.38 -1.28 5.39
N HIS A 248 -4.71 -0.26 6.18
CA HIS A 248 -3.85 0.91 6.30
C HIS A 248 -2.46 0.54 6.86
N GLY A 249 -2.38 -0.26 7.93
CA GLY A 249 -1.11 -0.76 8.46
C GLY A 249 -0.29 -1.55 7.44
N ALA A 250 -0.94 -2.34 6.58
CA ALA A 250 -0.28 -3.02 5.46
C ALA A 250 0.31 -2.01 4.44
N HIS A 251 -0.42 -0.94 4.13
CA HIS A 251 0.06 0.14 3.26
C HIS A 251 1.22 0.92 3.89
N VAL A 252 1.16 1.25 5.18
CA VAL A 252 2.28 1.88 5.90
C VAL A 252 3.52 0.98 5.88
N THR A 253 3.34 -0.33 6.03
CA THR A 253 4.43 -1.32 5.95
C THR A 253 5.08 -1.31 4.57
N LEU A 254 4.28 -1.39 3.51
CA LEU A 254 4.78 -1.35 2.14
C LEU A 254 5.44 -0.01 1.82
N GLY A 255 4.84 1.11 2.24
CA GLY A 255 5.39 2.46 2.10
C GLY A 255 6.75 2.60 2.79
N THR A 256 6.87 2.11 4.03
CA THR A 256 8.10 2.15 4.81
C THR A 256 9.20 1.33 4.15
N LEU A 257 8.86 0.14 3.63
CA LEU A 257 9.79 -0.69 2.85
C LEU A 257 10.26 0.03 1.57
N MET A 258 9.34 0.63 0.82
CA MET A 258 9.67 1.40 -0.38
C MET A 258 10.57 2.59 -0.05
N LEU A 259 10.30 3.32 1.03
CA LEU A 259 11.15 4.43 1.51
C LEU A 259 12.53 3.95 1.93
N ALA A 260 12.63 2.82 2.61
CA ALA A 260 13.93 2.23 2.97
C ALA A 260 14.74 1.87 1.71
N ILE A 261 14.09 1.31 0.68
CA ILE A 261 14.73 1.06 -0.62
C ILE A 261 15.15 2.38 -1.29
N MET A 262 14.32 3.43 -1.24
CA MET A 262 14.70 4.75 -1.76
C MET A 262 15.90 5.32 -1.01
N TRP A 263 15.95 5.17 0.31
CA TRP A 263 17.08 5.59 1.14
C TRP A 263 18.37 4.90 0.71
N LEU A 264 18.35 3.57 0.51
CA LEU A 264 19.49 2.82 0.00
C LEU A 264 19.91 3.27 -1.41
N ARG A 265 18.96 3.56 -2.29
CA ARG A 265 19.23 4.04 -3.66
C ARG A 265 19.82 5.46 -3.67
N CYS A 266 19.32 6.36 -2.83
CA CYS A 266 19.92 7.67 -2.59
C CYS A 266 21.35 7.54 -2.03
N ALA A 267 21.56 6.61 -1.09
CA ALA A 267 22.86 6.35 -0.49
C ALA A 267 23.87 5.77 -1.49
N LYS A 268 23.40 5.08 -2.54
CA LYS A 268 24.22 4.63 -3.69
C LYS A 268 24.37 5.66 -4.81
N GLY A 269 23.66 6.79 -4.74
CA GLY A 269 23.73 7.83 -5.77
C GLY A 269 22.98 7.50 -7.06
N HIS A 270 21.94 6.66 -6.99
CA HIS A 270 21.14 6.27 -8.17
C HIS A 270 20.23 7.39 -8.71
N PHE A 271 20.15 8.53 -8.03
CA PHE A 271 19.24 9.62 -8.36
C PHE A 271 20.00 10.92 -8.59
N SER A 272 19.52 11.72 -9.54
CA SER A 272 19.99 13.07 -9.82
C SER A 272 18.91 14.10 -9.52
N LYS A 273 19.28 15.38 -9.56
CA LYS A 273 18.34 16.51 -9.37
C LYS A 273 17.18 16.51 -10.35
N ASP A 274 17.37 15.93 -11.54
CA ASP A 274 16.40 15.95 -12.63
C ASP A 274 15.79 14.56 -12.89
N ASN A 275 16.46 13.48 -12.45
CA ASN A 275 16.00 12.11 -12.64
C ASN A 275 15.86 11.38 -11.29
N HIS A 276 14.65 11.45 -10.75
CA HIS A 276 14.30 10.88 -9.45
C HIS A 276 12.81 10.50 -9.34
N PHE A 277 12.16 10.14 -10.45
CA PHE A 277 10.73 9.78 -10.45
C PHE A 277 10.38 8.69 -9.42
N ALA A 278 11.21 7.65 -9.28
CA ALA A 278 10.92 6.59 -8.30
C ALA A 278 10.85 7.12 -6.85
N PHE A 279 11.64 8.14 -6.52
CA PHE A 279 11.53 8.83 -5.22
C PHE A 279 10.21 9.60 -5.13
N GLU A 280 9.85 10.37 -6.17
CA GLU A 280 8.59 11.12 -6.19
C GLU A 280 7.36 10.20 -6.08
N ALA A 281 7.37 9.07 -6.79
CA ALA A 281 6.29 8.07 -6.73
C ALA A 281 6.11 7.52 -5.31
N VAL A 282 7.20 7.14 -4.63
CA VAL A 282 7.14 6.66 -3.24
C VAL A 282 6.73 7.78 -2.29
N ALA A 283 7.12 9.03 -2.53
CA ALA A 283 6.66 10.17 -1.74
C ALA A 283 5.17 10.45 -1.92
N TRP A 284 4.63 10.34 -3.13
CA TRP A 284 3.19 10.44 -3.38
C TRP A 284 2.42 9.33 -2.65
N TYR A 285 2.93 8.09 -2.69
CA TYR A 285 2.35 6.99 -1.94
C TYR A 285 2.36 7.25 -0.43
N TRP A 286 3.46 7.77 0.11
CA TRP A 286 3.57 8.07 1.53
C TRP A 286 2.57 9.12 1.99
N HIS A 287 2.41 10.21 1.23
CA HIS A 287 1.38 11.21 1.52
C HIS A 287 -0.05 10.67 1.35
N PHE A 288 -0.29 9.75 0.41
CA PHE A 288 -1.57 9.05 0.32
C PHE A 288 -1.86 8.28 1.61
N VAL A 289 -0.88 7.56 2.14
CA VAL A 289 -1.00 6.84 3.42
C VAL A 289 -1.33 7.82 4.56
N ASP A 290 -0.64 8.95 4.66
CA ASP A 290 -0.93 9.99 5.66
C ASP A 290 -2.39 10.47 5.60
N VAL A 291 -2.91 10.74 4.39
CA VAL A 291 -4.28 11.24 4.19
C VAL A 291 -5.32 10.19 4.59
N VAL A 292 -5.10 8.92 4.24
CA VAL A 292 -6.00 7.82 4.66
C VAL A 292 -6.02 7.71 6.18
N TRP A 293 -4.86 7.84 6.85
CA TRP A 293 -4.80 7.81 8.31
C TRP A 293 -5.63 8.94 8.95
N LEU A 294 -5.59 10.15 8.41
CA LEU A 294 -6.41 11.25 8.93
C LEU A 294 -7.91 10.94 8.83
N GLY A 295 -8.34 10.29 7.75
CA GLY A 295 -9.70 9.76 7.62
C GLY A 295 -10.01 8.70 8.68
N LEU A 296 -9.09 7.77 8.92
CA LEU A 296 -9.25 6.75 9.97
C LEU A 296 -9.34 7.37 11.36
N PHE A 297 -8.42 8.27 11.71
CA PHE A 297 -8.43 8.95 12.99
C PHE A 297 -9.77 9.65 13.24
N LEU A 298 -10.27 10.39 12.26
CA LEU A 298 -11.55 11.09 12.38
C LEU A 298 -12.74 10.13 12.46
N PHE A 299 -12.91 9.23 11.49
CA PHE A 299 -14.15 8.45 11.36
C PHE A 299 -14.17 7.16 12.18
N VAL A 300 -13.02 6.63 12.60
CA VAL A 300 -12.95 5.36 13.34
C VAL A 300 -12.70 5.60 14.82
N TYR A 301 -11.81 6.54 15.17
CA TYR A 301 -11.41 6.78 16.56
C TYR A 301 -12.18 7.92 17.22
N VAL A 302 -12.48 9.01 16.51
CA VAL A 302 -13.13 10.20 17.09
C VAL A 302 -14.66 10.15 16.99
N LEU A 303 -15.20 9.84 15.80
CA LEU A 303 -16.64 9.74 15.52
C LEU A 303 -17.13 8.30 15.62
#